data_AF-E4TEA5-F1
#
_entry.id   AF-E4TEA5-F1
#
_cell.length_a   1.000
_cell.length_b   1.000
_cell.length_c   1.000
_cell.angle_alpha   90.00
_cell.angle_beta   90.00
_cell.angle_gamma   90.00
#
_symmetry.space_group_name_H-M   'P 1'
#
loop_
_entity.id
_entity.type
_entity.pdbx_description
1 polymer ?
#
loop_
_entity_poly.entity_id
_entity_poly.type
_entity_poly.pdbx_seq_one_letter_code
_entity_poly.pdbx_strand_id
1 'polypeptide(L)'
;MTTDNWIKVEEKLPNENETVWITNGKGWVALGCLAYVEDGYLWGISNGEIYPKDGKIMTEADLEEDLDVVFWHSVPDMPKI
;
A
#
# COMPACT_ATOMS: atom_id res chain seq x y z
N MET A 1 12.74 -19.04 -8.73
CA MET A 1 13.37 -17.71 -8.67
C MET A 1 12.53 -16.89 -7.71
N THR A 2 12.98 -16.70 -6.48
CA THR A 2 12.34 -15.80 -5.53
C THR A 2 12.83 -14.40 -5.87
N THR A 3 12.10 -13.70 -6.73
CA THR A 3 12.35 -12.27 -6.92
C THR A 3 11.80 -11.58 -5.69
N ASP A 4 12.70 -11.03 -4.89
CA ASP A 4 12.36 -10.10 -3.82
C ASP A 4 11.69 -8.89 -4.47
N ASN A 5 10.36 -8.88 -4.49
CA ASN A 5 9.56 -7.91 -5.22
C ASN A 5 9.16 -6.71 -4.34
N TRP A 6 9.68 -6.65 -3.10
CA TRP A 6 9.48 -5.51 -2.21
C TRP A 6 10.33 -4.33 -2.67
N ILE A 7 9.70 -3.17 -2.78
CA ILE A 7 10.29 -1.92 -3.25
C ILE A 7 10.48 -1.01 -2.05
N LYS A 8 11.67 -0.41 -1.92
CA LYS A 8 11.89 0.58 -0.88
C LYS A 8 11.21 1.90 -1.22
N VAL A 9 10.61 2.52 -0.21
CA VAL A 9 9.96 3.84 -0.32
C VAL A 9 10.94 4.92 -0.80
N GLU A 10 12.22 4.83 -0.43
CA GLU A 10 13.28 5.75 -0.87
C GLU A 10 13.63 5.63 -2.37
N GLU A 11 13.37 4.48 -2.98
CA GLU A 11 13.69 4.22 -4.39
C GLU A 11 12.52 4.59 -5.30
N LYS A 12 11.30 4.25 -4.87
CA LYS A 12 10.08 4.50 -5.64
C LYS A 12 8.86 4.43 -4.73
N LEU A 13 7.90 5.31 -4.96
CA LEU A 13 6.58 5.28 -4.32
C LEU A 13 5.56 4.53 -5.21
N PRO A 14 4.52 3.91 -4.61
CA PRO A 14 3.36 3.42 -5.38
C PRO A 14 2.58 4.59 -5.98
N ASN A 15 1.62 4.30 -6.84
CA ASN A 15 0.72 5.34 -7.31
C ASN A 15 -0.17 5.82 -6.15
N GLU A 16 -0.61 7.06 -6.21
CA GLU A 16 -1.55 7.61 -5.23
C GLU A 16 -2.83 6.76 -5.16
N ASN A 17 -3.27 6.46 -3.94
CA ASN A 17 -4.44 5.63 -3.63
C ASN A 17 -4.37 4.19 -4.18
N GLU A 18 -3.20 3.72 -4.62
CA GLU A 18 -2.99 2.31 -4.97
C GLU A 18 -2.95 1.46 -3.70
N THR A 19 -3.80 0.43 -3.63
CA THR A 19 -3.74 -0.56 -2.56
C THR A 19 -2.48 -1.41 -2.73
N VAL A 20 -1.63 -1.42 -1.72
CA VAL A 20 -0.35 -2.14 -1.70
C VAL A 20 -0.15 -2.83 -0.35
N TRP A 21 0.70 -3.85 -0.34
CA TRP A 21 1.28 -4.32 0.91
C TRP A 21 2.32 -3.32 1.38
N ILE A 22 2.36 -3.04 2.69
CA ILE A 22 3.31 -2.14 3.34
C ILE A 22 3.94 -2.79 4.57
N THR A 23 5.19 -2.44 4.88
CA THR A 23 5.90 -2.91 6.07
C THR A 23 7.03 -1.95 6.47
N ASN A 24 7.37 -1.94 7.76
CA ASN A 24 8.58 -1.30 8.26
C ASN A 24 9.81 -2.24 8.32
N GLY A 25 9.65 -3.50 7.91
CA GLY A 25 10.71 -4.52 7.98
C GLY A 25 11.04 -5.03 9.39
N LYS A 26 10.26 -4.64 10.42
CA LYS A 26 10.50 -4.97 11.84
C LYS A 26 9.39 -5.84 12.45
N GLY A 27 8.63 -6.56 11.61
CA GLY A 27 7.70 -7.60 12.08
C GLY A 27 6.21 -7.26 11.96
N TRP A 28 5.84 -6.16 11.29
CA TRP A 28 4.47 -5.92 10.88
C TRP A 28 4.34 -5.80 9.36
N VAL A 29 3.21 -6.26 8.83
CA VAL A 29 2.82 -6.09 7.43
C VAL A 29 1.34 -5.79 7.40
N ALA A 30 0.92 -4.86 6.55
CA ALA A 30 -0.49 -4.50 6.39
C ALA A 30 -0.82 -4.20 4.92
N LEU A 31 -2.11 -4.17 4.60
CA LEU A 31 -2.59 -3.47 3.42
C LEU A 31 -2.68 -1.98 3.73
N GLY A 32 -2.39 -1.16 2.74
CA GLY A 32 -2.45 0.28 2.85
C GLY A 32 -2.37 0.96 1.49
N CYS A 33 -2.25 2.27 1.52
CA CYS A 33 -2.01 3.08 0.33
C CYS A 33 -1.26 4.36 0.70
N LEU A 34 -0.73 5.03 -0.31
CA LEU A 34 -0.16 6.37 -0.17
C LEU A 34 -1.17 7.39 -0.70
N ALA A 35 -1.57 8.37 0.12
CA ALA A 35 -2.52 9.40 -0.26
C ALA A 35 -1.86 10.79 -0.21
N TYR A 36 -2.22 11.67 -1.15
CA TYR A 36 -1.79 13.06 -1.11
C TYR A 36 -2.77 13.87 -0.24
N VAL A 37 -2.23 14.55 0.77
CA VAL A 37 -2.93 15.48 1.67
C VAL A 37 -2.35 16.89 1.50
N GLU A 38 -2.93 17.88 2.20
CA GLU A 38 -2.64 19.32 1.98
C GLU A 38 -1.14 19.66 1.92
N ASP A 39 -0.31 19.03 2.77
CA ASP A 39 1.12 19.33 2.90
C ASP A 39 2.07 18.19 2.47
N GLY A 40 1.56 17.15 1.78
CA GLY A 40 2.43 16.07 1.29
C GLY A 40 1.73 14.72 1.19
N TYR A 41 2.50 13.65 1.32
CA TYR A 41 1.97 12.29 1.29
C TYR A 41 1.88 11.70 2.68
N LEU A 42 0.77 11.04 2.97
CA LEU A 42 0.57 10.21 4.15
C LEU A 42 0.30 8.77 3.74
N TRP A 43 0.82 7.85 4.55
CA TRP A 43 0.44 6.44 4.44
C TRP A 43 -0.88 6.22 5.18
N GLY A 44 -1.72 5.36 4.62
CA GLY A 44 -2.88 4.81 5.30
C GLY A 44 -2.75 3.32 5.54
N ILE A 45 -3.34 2.84 6.63
CA ILE A 45 -3.51 1.40 6.90
C ILE A 45 -4.97 1.02 6.64
N SER A 46 -5.16 -0.13 6.00
CA SER A 46 -6.47 -0.76 5.82
C SER A 46 -7.20 -0.95 7.14
N ASN A 47 -8.46 -0.52 7.20
CA ASN A 47 -9.36 -0.80 8.33
C ASN A 47 -10.03 -2.19 8.24
N GLY A 48 -9.65 -3.01 7.25
CA GLY A 48 -10.17 -4.36 7.01
C GLY A 48 -11.26 -4.44 5.95
N GLU A 49 -11.80 -3.32 5.47
CA GLU A 49 -12.72 -3.31 4.33
C GLU A 49 -11.94 -3.41 3.01
N ILE A 50 -12.20 -4.48 2.25
CA ILE A 50 -11.52 -4.78 0.98
C ILE A 50 -12.58 -5.07 -0.09
N TYR A 51 -12.48 -4.42 -1.23
CA TYR A 51 -13.48 -4.52 -2.30
C TYR A 51 -12.86 -4.38 -3.70
N PRO A 52 -13.49 -4.95 -4.74
CA PRO A 52 -13.04 -4.76 -6.12
C PRO A 52 -13.52 -3.43 -6.69
N LYS A 53 -12.66 -2.71 -7.42
CA LYS A 53 -13.02 -1.53 -8.22
C LYS A 53 -12.14 -1.46 -9.46
N ASP A 54 -12.75 -1.25 -10.63
CA ASP A 54 -12.03 -1.09 -11.90
C ASP A 54 -10.98 -2.18 -12.21
N GLY A 55 -11.26 -3.43 -11.81
CA GLY A 55 -10.34 -4.57 -11.99
C GLY A 55 -9.15 -4.58 -11.02
N LYS A 56 -9.16 -3.74 -9.98
CA LYS A 56 -8.17 -3.68 -8.91
C LYS A 56 -8.77 -4.11 -7.57
N ILE A 57 -7.90 -4.56 -6.68
CA ILE A 57 -8.21 -4.74 -5.25
C ILE A 57 -8.06 -3.37 -4.60
N MET A 58 -9.10 -2.91 -3.92
CA MET A 58 -9.11 -1.67 -3.14
C MET A 58 -9.28 -2.00 -1.66
N THR A 59 -8.86 -1.08 -0.79
CA THR A 59 -9.18 -1.11 0.63
C THR A 59 -9.54 0.28 1.13
N GLU A 60 -10.47 0.37 2.08
CA GLU A 60 -10.63 1.60 2.86
C GLU A 60 -9.46 1.70 3.85
N ALA A 61 -8.81 2.86 3.89
CA ALA A 61 -7.62 3.09 4.67
C ALA A 61 -7.76 4.33 5.55
N ASP A 62 -7.35 4.20 6.80
CA ASP A 62 -7.24 5.32 7.74
C ASP A 62 -5.82 5.90 7.60
N LEU A 63 -5.73 7.22 7.34
CA LEU A 63 -4.45 7.91 7.21
C LEU A 63 -3.82 8.13 8.58
N GLU A 64 -2.52 7.86 8.70
CA GLU A 64 -1.77 7.96 9.95
C GLU A 64 -0.47 8.74 9.73
N GLU A 65 -0.19 9.71 10.60
CA GLU A 65 0.99 10.59 10.47
C GLU A 65 2.31 9.87 10.79
N ASP A 66 2.28 8.87 11.68
CA ASP A 66 3.47 8.24 12.25
C ASP A 66 3.78 6.85 11.68
N LEU A 67 3.27 6.55 10.48
CA LEU A 67 3.51 5.25 9.85
C LEU A 67 4.93 5.12 9.30
N ASP A 68 5.73 4.25 9.93
CA ASP A 68 7.12 4.00 9.58
C ASP A 68 7.31 3.04 8.38
N VAL A 69 6.56 3.24 7.29
CA VAL A 69 6.63 2.39 6.09
C VAL A 69 7.98 2.53 5.40
N VAL A 70 8.70 1.41 5.25
CA VAL A 70 10.02 1.36 4.59
C VAL A 70 9.95 0.61 3.26
N PHE A 71 9.07 -0.38 3.15
CA PHE A 71 8.89 -1.18 1.95
C PHE A 71 7.42 -1.28 1.57
N TRP A 72 7.17 -1.39 0.27
CA TRP A 72 5.86 -1.73 -0.26
C TRP A 72 5.96 -2.77 -1.38
N HIS A 73 4.84 -3.43 -1.66
CA HIS A 73 4.71 -4.38 -2.76
C HIS A 73 3.29 -4.31 -3.34
N SER A 74 3.16 -4.25 -4.67
CA SER A 74 1.84 -4.23 -5.32
C SER A 74 0.98 -5.44 -4.93
N VAL A 75 -0.31 -5.22 -4.71
CA VAL A 75 -1.28 -6.33 -4.69
C VAL A 75 -1.52 -6.81 -6.14
N PRO A 76 -1.92 -8.07 -6.36
CA PRO A 76 -2.31 -8.52 -7.69
C PRO A 76 -3.57 -7.80 -8.16
N ASP A 77 -3.72 -7.69 -9.49
CA ASP A 77 -4.98 -7.26 -10.10
C ASP A 77 -6.08 -8.31 -9.86
N MET A 78 -7.35 -7.88 -9.94
CA MET A 78 -8.46 -8.83 -9.90
C MET A 78 -8.34 -9.84 -11.04
N PRO A 79 -8.65 -11.13 -10.79
CA PRO A 79 -8.64 -12.14 -11.84
C PRO A 79 -9.61 -11.75 -12.95
N LYS A 80 -9.14 -11.82 -14.19
CA LYS A 80 -10.01 -11.69 -15.37
C LYS A 80 -10.72 -13.02 -15.57
N ILE A 81 -12.06 -12.99 -15.55
CA ILE A 81 -12.92 -14.14 -15.88
C ILE A 81 -13.25 -14.08 -17.37
#